data_AF-A0A7C3IX81-F1
#
_entry.id   AF-A0A7C3IX81-F1
#
_cell.length_a   1.000
_cell.length_b   1.000
_cell.length_c   1.000
_cell.angle_alpha   90.00
_cell.angle_beta   90.00
_cell.angle_gamma   90.00
#
_symmetry.space_group_name_H-M   'P 1'
#
loop_
_entity.id
_entity.type
_entity.pdbx_description
1 polymer ?
#
loop_
_entity_poly.entity_id
_entity_poly.type
_entity_poly.pdbx_seq_one_letter_code
_entity_poly.pdbx_strand_id
1 'polypeptide(L)' 'APADLEPTARQWAERLAQGPTLALGFSKRLLNRSLESDLETCLEEEGLAQAIVAQSEDLKEGVQAFLERRAPQFKGR' A
#
# COMPACT_ATOMS: atom_id res chain seq x y z
N ALA A 1 9.90 -20.31 -16.80
CA ALA A 1 11.15 -21.09 -16.58
C ALA A 1 12.04 -20.34 -15.59
N PRO A 2 13.15 -20.89 -15.04
CA PRO A 2 14.11 -20.09 -14.26
C PRO A 2 14.61 -18.82 -14.99
N ALA A 3 14.54 -18.78 -16.33
CA ALA A 3 14.84 -17.60 -17.15
C ALA A 3 13.93 -16.38 -16.89
N ASP A 4 12.69 -16.58 -16.44
CA ASP A 4 11.73 -15.49 -16.22
C ASP A 4 11.69 -15.03 -14.76
N LEU A 5 12.40 -15.72 -13.86
CA LEU A 5 12.35 -15.47 -12.43
C LEU A 5 12.82 -14.06 -12.07
N GLU A 6 14.02 -13.69 -12.52
CA GLU A 6 14.60 -12.38 -12.22
C GLU A 6 13.80 -11.22 -12.86
N PRO A 7 13.46 -11.26 -14.17
CA PRO A 7 12.63 -10.23 -14.78
C PRO A 7 11.29 -10.04 -14.07
N THR A 8 10.62 -11.14 -13.70
CA THR A 8 9.33 -11.10 -13.01
C THR A 8 9.49 -10.50 -11.61
N ALA A 9 10.47 -10.96 -10.83
CA ALA A 9 10.72 -10.44 -9.49
C ALA A 9 11.04 -8.94 -9.51
N ARG A 10 11.85 -8.49 -10.47
CA ARG A 10 12.18 -7.07 -10.66
C ARG A 10 10.94 -6.25 -11.01
N GLN A 11 10.10 -6.73 -11.93
CA GLN A 11 8.85 -6.05 -12.29
C GLN A 11 7.93 -5.86 -11.07
N TRP A 12 7.81 -6.88 -10.22
CA TRP A 12 7.02 -6.77 -8.98
C TRP A 12 7.62 -5.77 -8.00
N ALA A 13 8.95 -5.81 -7.81
CA ALA A 13 9.64 -4.87 -6.93
C ALA A 13 9.46 -3.42 -7.39
N GLU A 14 9.62 -3.15 -8.69
CA GLU A 14 9.43 -1.82 -9.28
C GLU A 14 7.98 -1.33 -9.11
N ARG A 15 7.00 -2.19 -9.39
CA ARG A 15 5.58 -1.85 -9.21
C ARG A 15 5.24 -1.50 -7.77
N LEU A 16 5.77 -2.25 -6.80
CA LEU A 16 5.54 -1.98 -5.38
C LEU A 16 6.26 -0.70 -4.92
N ALA A 17 7.50 -0.48 -5.39
CA ALA A 17 8.29 0.70 -5.07
C ALA A 17 7.69 2.00 -5.62
N GLN A 18 6.99 1.94 -6.76
CA GLN A 18 6.28 3.07 -7.37
C GLN A 18 4.88 3.29 -6.78
N GLY A 19 4.38 2.39 -5.93
CA GLY A 19 3.09 2.50 -5.25
C GLY A 19 3.15 3.41 -4.01
N PRO A 20 2.00 3.60 -3.33
CA PRO A 20 1.95 4.34 -2.07
C PRO A 20 2.54 3.49 -0.93
N THR A 21 3.86 3.51 -0.80
CA THR A 21 4.61 2.54 0.03
C THR A 21 4.23 2.59 1.52
N LEU A 22 3.81 3.75 2.04
CA LEU A 22 3.26 3.87 3.39
C LEU A 22 2.00 3.01 3.57
N ALA A 23 1.04 3.15 2.65
CA ALA A 23 -0.22 2.39 2.69
C ALA A 23 0.04 0.89 2.48
N LEU A 24 0.89 0.52 1.51
CA LEU A 24 1.28 -0.87 1.27
C LEU A 24 1.96 -1.50 2.50
N GLY A 25 2.79 -0.73 3.22
CA GLY A 25 3.42 -1.15 4.46
C GLY A 25 2.40 -1.45 5.56
N PHE A 26 1.44 -0.55 5.78
CA PHE A 26 0.34 -0.78 6.71
C PHE A 26 -0.52 -1.99 6.32
N SER A 27 -0.92 -2.12 5.05
CA SER A 27 -1.69 -3.27 4.58
C SER A 27 -0.96 -4.59 4.84
N LYS A 28 0.34 -4.68 4.56
CA LYS A 28 1.13 -5.88 4.84
C LYS A 28 1.20 -6.18 6.34
N ARG A 29 1.36 -5.15 7.17
CA ARG A 29 1.40 -5.30 8.63
C ARG A 29 0.07 -5.83 9.17
N LEU A 30 -1.05 -5.22 8.77
CA LEU A 30 -2.39 -5.60 9.21
C LEU A 30 -2.74 -7.02 8.77
N LEU A 31 -2.45 -7.38 7.51
CA LEU A 31 -2.67 -8.75 7.01
C LEU A 31 -1.88 -9.81 7.78
N ASN A 32 -0.65 -9.50 8.19
CA ASN A 32 0.13 -10.42 9.02
C ASN A 32 -0.42 -10.50 10.45
N ARG A 33 -0.90 -9.39 11.01
CA ARG A 33 -1.51 -9.37 12.36
C ARG A 33 -2.84 -10.09 12.41
N SER A 34 -3.66 -10.01 11.37
CA SER A 34 -4.97 -10.66 11.33
C SER A 34 -4.91 -12.19 11.44
N LEU A 35 -3.75 -12.82 11.22
CA LEU A 35 -3.56 -14.25 11.44
C LEU A 35 -3.51 -14.63 12.93
N GLU A 36 -3.29 -13.65 13.81
CA GLU A 36 -3.06 -13.81 15.25
C GLU A 36 -4.08 -13.02 16.10
N SER A 37 -5.04 -12.34 15.47
CA SER A 37 -5.96 -11.40 16.11
C SER A 37 -7.42 -11.75 15.81
N ASP A 38 -8.32 -11.40 16.73
CA ASP A 38 -9.76 -11.44 16.47
C ASP A 38 -10.20 -10.27 15.56
N LEU A 39 -11.44 -10.34 15.10
CA LEU A 39 -12.00 -9.36 14.17
C LEU A 39 -12.07 -7.96 14.78
N GLU A 40 -12.44 -7.84 16.06
CA GLU A 40 -12.56 -6.55 16.74
C GLU A 40 -11.21 -5.83 16.79
N THR A 41 -10.17 -6.54 17.21
CA THR A 41 -8.79 -6.03 17.22
C THR A 41 -8.33 -5.64 15.81
N CYS A 42 -8.62 -6.45 14.80
CA CYS A 42 -8.26 -6.13 13.41
C CYS A 42 -8.88 -4.81 12.94
N LEU A 43 -10.16 -4.58 13.26
CA LEU A 43 -10.87 -3.37 12.87
C LEU A 43 -10.34 -2.13 13.61
N GLU A 44 -9.99 -2.26 14.89
CA GLU A 44 -9.35 -1.18 15.65
C GLU A 44 -7.98 -0.80 15.06
N GLU A 45 -7.12 -1.80 14.81
CA GLU A 45 -5.81 -1.59 14.20
C GLU A 45 -5.92 -0.98 12.79
N GLU A 46 -6.88 -1.46 11.99
CA GLU A 46 -7.17 -0.90 10.67
C GLU A 46 -7.60 0.56 10.77
N GLY A 47 -8.51 0.90 11.69
CA GLY A 47 -8.98 2.27 11.91
C GLY A 47 -7.83 3.24 12.22
N LEU A 48 -6.88 2.82 13.07
CA LEU A 48 -5.68 3.60 13.36
C LEU A 48 -4.78 3.77 12.14
N ALA A 49 -4.54 2.69 11.38
CA ALA A 49 -3.73 2.74 10.17
C ALA A 49 -4.37 3.64 9.10
N GLN A 50 -5.69 3.56 8.92
CA GLN A 50 -6.43 4.43 8.00
C GLN A 50 -6.33 5.89 8.40
N ALA A 51 -6.41 6.23 9.69
CA ALA A 51 -6.25 7.61 10.16
C ALA A 51 -4.86 8.18 9.85
N ILE A 52 -3.81 7.35 9.88
CA ILE A 52 -2.45 7.75 9.50
C ILE A 52 -2.35 7.90 7.99
N VAL A 53 -2.75 6.89 7.21
CA VAL A 53 -2.66 6.90 5.75
C VAL A 53 -3.50 8.03 5.15
N ALA A 54 -4.65 8.36 5.75
CA ALA A 54 -5.51 9.43 5.27
C ALA A 54 -4.88 10.82 5.34
N GLN A 55 -3.83 11.00 6.14
CA GLN A 55 -3.10 12.27 6.26
C GLN A 55 -1.89 12.36 5.30
N SER A 56 -1.55 11.27 4.61
CA SER A 56 -0.40 11.19 3.71
C SER A 56 -0.51 12.08 2.47
N GLU A 57 0.63 12.45 1.89
CA GLU A 57 0.67 13.11 0.58
C GLU A 57 0.13 12.16 -0.50
N ASP A 58 0.45 10.87 -0.38
CA ASP A 58 0.03 9.85 -1.34
C ASP A 58 -1.49 9.65 -1.41
N LEU A 59 -2.22 9.79 -0.30
CA LEU A 59 -3.68 9.77 -0.35
C LEU A 59 -4.21 10.95 -1.17
N LYS A 60 -3.71 12.17 -0.91
CA LYS A 60 -4.14 13.37 -1.62
C LYS A 60 -3.85 13.26 -3.11
N GLU A 61 -2.64 12.82 -3.46
CA GLU A 61 -2.22 12.58 -4.84
C GLU A 61 -3.06 11.49 -5.52
N GLY A 62 -3.33 10.37 -4.84
CA GLY A 62 -4.17 9.30 -5.38
C GLY A 62 -5.58 9.78 -5.72
N VAL A 63 -6.20 10.55 -4.82
CA VAL A 63 -7.52 11.16 -5.04
C VAL A 63 -7.47 12.16 -6.20
N GLN A 64 -6.48 13.06 -6.20
CA GLN A 64 -6.34 14.07 -7.25
C GLN A 64 -6.09 13.44 -8.63
N ALA A 65 -5.16 12.49 -8.72
CA ALA A 65 -4.85 11.79 -9.96
C ALA A 65 -6.07 11.03 -10.51
N PHE A 66 -6.87 10.43 -9.63
CA PHE A 66 -8.12 9.77 -10.01
C PHE A 66 -9.13 10.78 -10.61
N LEU A 67 -9.34 11.92 -9.95
CA LEU A 67 -10.24 12.98 -10.43
C LEU A 67 -9.78 13.56 -11.78
N GLU A 68 -8.47 13.72 -11.95
CA GLU A 68 -7.82 14.23 -13.16
C GLU A 68 -7.63 13.17 -14.26
N ARG A 69 -7.97 11.90 -13.99
CA ARG A 69 -7.79 10.76 -14.92
C ARG A 69 -6.35 10.60 -15.43
N ARG A 70 -5.38 10.81 -14.56
CA ARG A 70 -3.95 10.59 -14.83
C ARG A 70 -3.37 9.52 -13.92
N ALA A 71 -2.18 9.03 -14.26
CA ALA A 71 -1.44 8.16 -13.36
C ALA A 71 -0.99 8.95 -12.11
N PRO A 72 -1.12 8.37 -10.90
CA PRO A 72 -0.62 8.97 -9.67
C PRO A 72 0.91 8.89 -9.58
N GLN A 73 1.52 9.84 -8.88
CA GLN A 73 2.95 9.90 -8.58
C GLN A 73 3.19 9.81 -7.07
N PHE A 74 3.28 8.58 -6.57
CA PHE A 74 3.47 8.34 -5.15
C PHE A 74 4.91 8.59 -4.68
N LYS A 75 5.05 9.05 -3.43
CA LYS A 75 6.32 9.41 -2.77
C LYS A 75 6.57 8.64 -1.47
N GLY A 76 5.61 7.84 -1.01
CA GLY A 76 5.73 6.99 0.18
C GLY A 76 5.56 7.72 1.51
N ARG A 77 4.85 8.85 1.54
CA ARG A 77 4.65 9.69 2.73
C ARG A 77 3.31 10.40 2.73
#